data_AF-A0A5J9TXX1-F1
#
_entry.id   AF-A0A5J9TXX1-F1
#
_cell.length_a   1.000
_cell.length_b   1.000
_cell.length_c   1.000
_cell.angle_alpha   90.00
_cell.angle_beta   90.00
_cell.angle_gamma   90.00
#
_symmetry.space_group_name_H-M   'P 1'
#
loop_
_entity.id
_entity.type
_entity.pdbx_description
1 polymer ?
#
loop_
_entity_poly.entity_id
_entity_poly.type
_entity_poly.pdbx_seq_one_letter_code
_entity_poly.pdbx_strand_id
1 'polypeptide(L)'
;MLQEEERIDKNDGKRKTSGRKRRRRKMEAAVSYWDKVVKDDRKLSKFALSFLENQVFSWSVKDVFNGDLFREKVKKIPETFTSSKSYFGSFSYPLIEETHADMFSSLNGYGHQNFIPVIRMERLYGGGKIFFCFEVAKPAKDEGSRETYVPSEDDIIVLSSRKPKHVSDLTRNAKSYILAKIVKGGEADEDLPAGCFIARLSSALPVEADPVTRKPKEPLFAVPLVNMKTHNRIWTCLDMGKSHVTDIVDIVWQYKPQGVKEDTLTSSQLSLSLPGQSVHGLGLENFMLNSSQLNAVSDCVPVTGNFSPSVKLIWGPPGTGKTKTISTLLWAMLLSRRRTLACAPTNTAVLEIASRIVKLVRESSSSVSCGILLSDIILLGNKKRMKIDKNHDLS
;
A
#
# COMPACT_ATOMS: atom_id res chain seq x y z
N MET A 1 39.01 -32.43 -30.82
CA MET A 1 38.89 -32.04 -29.40
C MET A 1 39.34 -30.60 -29.14
N LEU A 2 40.50 -30.13 -29.62
CA LEU A 2 41.01 -28.77 -29.36
C LEU A 2 40.20 -27.61 -30.01
N GLN A 3 39.48 -27.84 -31.12
CA GLN A 3 38.69 -26.79 -31.79
C GLN A 3 37.31 -26.54 -31.14
N GLU A 4 36.86 -27.45 -30.27
CA GLU A 4 35.53 -27.36 -29.63
C GLU A 4 35.60 -26.60 -28.30
N GLU A 5 36.69 -26.77 -27.54
CA GLU A 5 36.99 -25.96 -26.35
C GLU A 5 37.21 -24.48 -26.69
N GLU A 6 37.93 -24.16 -27.78
CA GLU A 6 38.14 -22.77 -28.22
C GLU A 6 36.84 -22.07 -28.67
N ARG A 7 35.88 -22.83 -29.23
CA ARG A 7 34.57 -22.30 -29.62
C ARG A 7 33.68 -22.02 -28.41
N ILE A 8 33.75 -22.88 -27.38
CA ILE A 8 33.02 -22.69 -26.12
C ILE A 8 33.56 -21.44 -25.40
N ASP A 9 34.88 -21.26 -25.33
CA ASP A 9 35.50 -20.13 -24.63
C ASP A 9 35.28 -18.79 -25.36
N LYS A 10 35.34 -18.78 -26.70
CA LYS A 10 34.98 -17.60 -27.52
C LYS A 10 33.49 -17.23 -27.40
N ASN A 11 32.59 -18.21 -27.31
CA ASN A 11 31.16 -17.95 -27.11
C ASN A 11 30.85 -17.43 -25.70
N ASP A 12 31.52 -17.95 -24.68
CA ASP A 12 31.35 -17.51 -23.30
C ASP A 12 31.92 -16.09 -23.10
N GLY A 13 33.05 -15.78 -23.76
CA GLY A 13 33.60 -14.43 -23.87
C GLY A 13 32.67 -13.43 -24.57
N LYS A 14 32.02 -13.81 -25.68
CA LYS A 14 31.02 -12.99 -26.39
C LYS A 14 29.74 -12.76 -25.57
N ARG A 15 29.25 -13.77 -24.84
CA ARG A 15 28.09 -13.63 -23.93
C ARG A 15 28.41 -12.74 -22.73
N LYS A 16 29.59 -12.87 -22.14
CA LYS A 16 30.05 -12.01 -21.03
C LYS A 16 30.23 -10.55 -21.47
N THR A 17 30.77 -10.31 -22.66
CA THR A 17 30.93 -8.95 -23.21
C THR A 17 29.61 -8.30 -23.62
N SER A 18 28.68 -9.04 -24.24
CA SER A 18 27.35 -8.53 -24.57
C SER A 18 26.53 -8.20 -23.31
N GLY A 19 26.60 -9.05 -22.28
CA GLY A 19 25.98 -8.81 -20.97
C GLY A 19 26.54 -7.58 -20.26
N ARG A 20 27.87 -7.37 -20.30
CA ARG A 20 28.51 -6.16 -19.77
C ARG A 20 28.06 -4.89 -20.49
N LYS A 21 28.02 -4.90 -21.83
CA LYS A 21 27.51 -3.76 -22.63
C LYS A 21 26.05 -3.45 -22.31
N ARG A 22 25.20 -4.47 -22.21
CA ARG A 22 23.77 -4.30 -21.88
C ARG A 22 23.56 -3.67 -20.50
N ARG A 23 24.26 -4.15 -19.48
CA ARG A 23 24.16 -3.57 -18.11
C ARG A 23 24.63 -2.12 -18.06
N ARG A 24 25.70 -1.77 -18.78
CA ARG A 24 26.18 -0.38 -18.85
C ARG A 24 25.12 0.57 -19.42
N ARG A 25 24.46 0.16 -20.51
CA ARG A 25 23.36 0.92 -21.14
C ARG A 25 22.19 1.18 -20.21
N LYS A 26 21.87 0.25 -19.30
CA LYS A 26 20.78 0.46 -18.32
C LYS A 26 21.08 1.61 -17.36
N MET A 27 22.29 1.64 -16.81
CA MET A 27 22.71 2.71 -15.89
C MET A 27 22.70 4.07 -16.60
N GLU A 28 23.24 4.13 -17.82
CA GLU A 28 23.22 5.34 -18.66
C GLU A 28 21.79 5.86 -18.91
N ALA A 29 20.83 4.95 -19.18
CA ALA A 29 19.43 5.33 -19.37
C ALA A 29 18.78 5.89 -18.09
N ALA A 30 19.05 5.29 -16.93
CA ALA A 30 18.54 5.76 -15.65
C ALA A 30 19.12 7.13 -15.25
N VAL A 31 20.40 7.36 -15.53
CA VAL A 31 21.05 8.68 -15.34
C VAL A 31 20.43 9.71 -16.29
N SER A 32 20.25 9.36 -17.57
CA SER A 32 19.60 10.24 -18.55
C SER A 32 18.16 10.60 -18.17
N TYR A 33 17.42 9.67 -17.58
CA TYR A 33 16.11 9.96 -17.00
C TYR A 33 16.23 11.02 -15.88
N TRP A 34 17.17 10.84 -14.95
CA TRP A 34 17.37 11.77 -13.84
C TRP A 34 17.78 13.18 -14.32
N ASP A 35 18.65 13.28 -15.33
CA ASP A 35 19.06 14.56 -15.91
C ASP A 35 17.88 15.36 -16.49
N LYS A 36 16.82 14.67 -16.94
CA LYS A 36 15.57 15.33 -17.38
C LYS A 36 14.72 15.77 -16.21
N VAL A 37 14.70 15.01 -15.11
CA VAL A 37 13.97 15.34 -13.88
C VAL A 37 14.53 16.59 -13.23
N VAL A 38 15.86 16.68 -13.08
CA VAL A 38 16.51 17.78 -12.36
C VAL A 38 16.32 19.14 -13.05
N LYS A 39 16.02 19.15 -14.35
CA LYS A 39 15.71 20.37 -15.12
C LYS A 39 14.28 20.90 -14.90
N ASP A 40 13.44 20.14 -14.20
CA ASP A 40 12.02 20.47 -13.99
C ASP A 40 11.69 20.37 -12.50
N ASP A 41 11.61 21.52 -11.83
CA ASP A 41 11.34 21.60 -10.39
C ASP A 41 10.04 20.91 -9.98
N ARG A 42 9.01 20.90 -10.84
CA ARG A 42 7.75 20.22 -10.56
C ARG A 42 7.90 18.70 -10.61
N LYS A 43 8.79 18.18 -11.46
CA LYS A 43 9.12 16.75 -11.47
C LYS A 43 10.03 16.39 -10.31
N LEU A 44 11.01 17.22 -10.00
CA LEU A 44 11.93 16.99 -8.89
C LEU A 44 11.21 17.00 -7.53
N SER A 45 10.24 17.89 -7.33
CA SER A 45 9.48 17.98 -6.08
C SER A 45 8.65 16.73 -5.76
N LYS A 46 8.29 15.93 -6.76
CA LYS A 46 7.63 14.62 -6.55
C LYS A 46 8.52 13.63 -5.79
N PHE A 47 9.84 13.84 -5.81
CA PHE A 47 10.81 13.02 -5.09
C PHE A 47 11.18 13.61 -3.71
N ALA A 48 10.39 14.57 -3.22
CA ALA A 48 10.47 15.05 -1.85
C ALA A 48 10.06 13.94 -0.85
N LEU A 49 10.62 14.00 0.35
CA LEU A 49 10.17 13.15 1.46
C LEU A 49 8.85 13.72 2.02
N SER A 50 7.93 12.83 2.34
CA SER A 50 6.72 13.16 3.10
C SER A 50 7.07 13.61 4.53
N PHE A 51 6.07 14.11 5.26
CA PHE A 51 6.26 14.46 6.67
C PHE A 51 6.80 13.28 7.50
N LEU A 52 6.16 12.10 7.39
CA LEU A 52 6.58 10.92 8.14
C LEU A 52 7.97 10.43 7.73
N GLU A 53 8.30 10.47 6.45
CA GLU A 53 9.63 10.10 5.98
C GLU A 53 10.71 11.05 6.51
N ASN A 54 10.43 12.35 6.60
CA ASN A 54 11.34 13.29 7.25
C ASN A 54 11.51 12.97 8.75
N GLN A 55 10.45 12.54 9.45
CA GLN A 55 10.58 12.06 10.83
C GLN A 55 11.48 10.82 10.90
N VAL A 56 11.22 9.81 10.08
CA VAL A 56 12.03 8.58 10.03
C VAL A 56 13.50 8.88 9.75
N PHE A 57 13.79 9.78 8.81
CA PHE A 57 15.15 10.15 8.44
C PHE A 57 15.86 11.00 9.52
N SER A 58 15.11 11.57 10.46
CA SER A 58 15.65 12.32 11.59
C SER A 58 16.06 11.45 12.77
N TRP A 59 15.57 10.20 12.85
CA TRP A 59 15.86 9.30 13.95
C TRP A 59 17.25 8.68 13.83
N SER A 60 18.03 8.76 14.90
CA SER A 60 19.23 7.96 15.06
C SER A 60 18.89 6.50 15.38
N VAL A 61 19.86 5.58 15.27
CA VAL A 61 19.66 4.20 15.76
C VAL A 61 19.18 4.18 17.20
N LYS A 62 19.74 5.05 18.07
CA LYS A 62 19.36 5.12 19.48
C LYS A 62 17.91 5.55 19.64
N ASP A 63 17.45 6.50 18.82
CA ASP A 63 16.06 6.95 18.85
C ASP A 63 15.13 5.83 18.41
N VAL A 64 15.48 5.08 17.35
CA VAL A 64 14.65 3.94 16.91
C VAL A 64 14.58 2.86 17.98
N PHE A 65 15.68 2.56 18.69
CA PHE A 65 15.68 1.59 19.81
C PHE A 65 15.16 2.14 21.14
N ASN A 66 14.75 3.40 21.20
CA ASN A 66 14.12 3.98 22.38
C ASN A 66 12.59 3.78 22.32
N GLY A 67 12.09 2.75 23.00
CA GLY A 67 10.65 2.46 23.06
C GLY A 67 9.82 3.53 23.79
N ASP A 68 10.45 4.47 24.50
CA ASP A 68 9.77 5.58 25.17
C ASP A 68 9.85 6.91 24.37
N LEU A 69 10.36 6.89 23.12
CA LEU A 69 10.65 8.11 22.34
C LEU A 69 9.45 9.07 22.23
N PHE A 70 8.23 8.53 22.09
CA PHE A 70 7.01 9.32 21.99
C PHE A 70 6.05 9.16 23.16
N ARG A 71 6.48 8.54 24.28
CA ARG A 71 5.63 8.24 25.44
C ARG A 71 4.84 9.44 25.95
N GLU A 72 5.49 10.60 26.10
CA GLU A 72 4.86 11.83 26.59
C GLU A 72 4.00 12.55 25.53
N LYS A 73 4.13 12.16 24.27
CA LYS A 73 3.44 12.78 23.12
C LYS A 73 2.19 12.01 22.71
N VAL A 74 2.20 10.69 22.88
CA VAL A 74 1.03 9.83 22.63
C VAL A 74 0.07 9.98 23.81
N LYS A 75 -1.08 10.62 23.55
CA LYS A 75 -2.14 10.83 24.54
C LYS A 75 -3.29 9.86 24.30
N LYS A 76 -4.03 9.52 25.36
CA LYS A 76 -5.30 8.78 25.23
C LYS A 76 -6.22 9.53 24.25
N ILE A 77 -6.73 8.81 23.25
CA ILE A 77 -7.67 9.37 22.28
C ILE A 77 -8.97 9.71 23.01
N PRO A 78 -9.46 10.96 22.92
CA PRO A 78 -10.74 11.36 23.53
C PRO A 78 -11.92 10.55 22.99
N GLU A 79 -12.95 10.39 23.81
CA GLU A 79 -14.22 9.77 23.38
C GLU A 79 -15.08 10.72 22.54
N THR A 80 -14.90 12.03 22.73
CA THR A 80 -15.61 13.10 22.02
C THR A 80 -14.66 14.21 21.59
N PHE A 81 -15.05 14.96 20.55
CA PHE A 81 -14.19 15.96 19.92
C PHE A 81 -14.92 17.27 19.72
N THR A 82 -14.24 18.39 19.96
CA THR A 82 -14.79 19.74 19.83
C THR A 82 -14.63 20.34 18.44
N SER A 83 -13.79 19.73 17.60
CA SER A 83 -13.54 20.16 16.22
C SER A 83 -12.91 19.04 15.41
N SER A 84 -13.05 19.11 14.08
CA SER A 84 -12.32 18.24 13.14
C SER A 84 -10.81 18.29 13.35
N LYS A 85 -10.25 19.49 13.58
CA LYS A 85 -8.82 19.67 13.88
C LYS A 85 -8.41 18.90 15.14
N SER A 86 -9.23 18.91 16.19
CA SER A 86 -8.99 18.10 17.39
C SER A 86 -9.05 16.61 17.08
N TYR A 87 -10.07 16.16 16.33
CA TYR A 87 -10.25 14.76 15.93
C TYR A 87 -9.04 14.22 15.18
N PHE A 88 -8.74 14.80 14.02
CA PHE A 88 -7.62 14.35 13.18
C PHE A 88 -6.26 14.59 13.84
N GLY A 89 -6.15 15.63 14.67
CA GLY A 89 -4.95 15.92 15.47
C GLY A 89 -4.62 14.80 16.46
N SER A 90 -5.64 14.21 17.12
CA SER A 90 -5.45 13.16 18.12
C SER A 90 -4.80 11.88 17.58
N PHE A 91 -4.89 11.60 16.28
CA PHE A 91 -4.29 10.42 15.66
C PHE A 91 -2.88 10.67 15.09
N SER A 92 -2.38 11.91 15.11
CA SER A 92 -1.08 12.25 14.51
C SER A 92 0.09 11.57 15.23
N TYR A 93 0.16 11.64 16.57
CA TYR A 93 1.23 10.96 17.33
C TYR A 93 1.09 9.43 17.40
N PRO A 94 -0.12 8.86 17.55
CA PRO A 94 -0.30 7.41 17.40
C PRO A 94 0.26 6.86 16.08
N LEU A 95 0.06 7.57 14.96
CA LEU A 95 0.61 7.14 13.67
C LEU A 95 2.14 7.28 13.58
N ILE A 96 2.71 8.32 14.21
CA ILE A 96 4.17 8.48 14.29
C ILE A 96 4.78 7.36 15.13
N GLU A 97 4.16 7.01 16.26
CA GLU A 97 4.56 5.90 17.13
C GLU A 97 4.45 4.55 16.40
N GLU A 98 3.35 4.31 15.67
CA GLU A 98 3.21 3.09 14.85
C GLU A 98 4.35 2.98 13.81
N THR A 99 4.66 4.10 13.13
CA THR A 99 5.77 4.15 12.16
C THR A 99 7.12 3.88 12.83
N HIS A 100 7.30 4.37 14.06
CA HIS A 100 8.51 4.13 14.86
C HIS A 100 8.62 2.67 15.31
N ALA A 101 7.53 2.09 15.81
CA ALA A 101 7.46 0.69 16.20
C ALA A 101 7.75 -0.27 15.02
N ASP A 102 7.27 0.06 13.82
CA ASP A 102 7.60 -0.70 12.60
C ASP A 102 9.10 -0.62 12.26
N MET A 103 9.71 0.56 12.37
CA MET A 103 11.15 0.75 12.20
C MET A 103 11.94 -0.03 13.25
N PHE A 104 11.52 0.03 14.51
CA PHE A 104 12.11 -0.74 15.61
C PHE A 104 12.06 -2.24 15.32
N SER A 105 10.87 -2.77 15.00
CA SER A 105 10.65 -4.19 14.73
C SER A 105 11.54 -4.67 13.58
N SER A 106 11.60 -3.88 12.51
CA SER A 106 12.39 -4.21 11.33
C SER A 106 13.90 -4.21 11.59
N LEU A 107 14.41 -3.22 12.33
CA LEU A 107 15.84 -3.15 12.71
C LEU A 107 16.20 -4.19 13.78
N ASN A 108 15.32 -4.50 14.71
CA ASN A 108 15.53 -5.57 15.68
C ASN A 108 15.64 -6.94 14.98
N GLY A 109 14.81 -7.15 13.94
CA GLY A 109 14.86 -8.32 13.06
C GLY A 109 15.96 -8.28 11.98
N TYR A 110 16.84 -7.26 11.96
CA TYR A 110 17.76 -6.98 10.84
C TYR A 110 18.56 -8.19 10.37
N GLY A 111 19.09 -9.00 11.29
CA GLY A 111 19.88 -10.18 10.97
C GLY A 111 19.15 -11.27 10.17
N HIS A 112 17.80 -11.27 10.22
CA HIS A 112 16.94 -12.22 9.53
C HIS A 112 16.27 -11.62 8.28
N GLN A 113 16.44 -10.31 8.04
CA GLN A 113 15.85 -9.66 6.87
C GLN A 113 16.38 -10.25 5.58
N ASN A 114 15.49 -10.26 4.57
CA ASN A 114 15.89 -10.46 3.19
C ASN A 114 16.71 -9.27 2.71
N PHE A 115 17.54 -9.46 1.70
CA PHE A 115 18.37 -8.40 1.14
C PHE A 115 18.62 -8.64 -0.35
N ILE A 116 19.19 -7.64 -1.01
CA ILE A 116 19.66 -7.80 -2.39
C ILE A 116 20.99 -7.08 -2.61
N PRO A 117 21.97 -7.71 -3.27
CA PRO A 117 23.21 -7.04 -3.63
C PRO A 117 22.99 -5.91 -4.65
N VAL A 118 23.63 -4.77 -4.42
CA VAL A 118 23.77 -3.71 -5.41
C VAL A 118 24.95 -4.03 -6.30
N ILE A 119 24.71 -4.20 -7.60
CA ILE A 119 25.74 -4.60 -8.57
C ILE A 119 26.33 -3.43 -9.34
N ARG A 120 25.60 -2.31 -9.41
CA ARG A 120 26.06 -1.04 -9.99
C ARG A 120 25.39 0.13 -9.29
N MET A 121 26.07 1.27 -9.26
CA MET A 121 25.53 2.50 -8.70
C MET A 121 26.16 3.74 -9.34
N GLU A 122 25.42 4.84 -9.30
CA GLU A 122 25.87 6.17 -9.68
C GLU A 122 25.22 7.21 -8.76
N ARG A 123 26.03 8.11 -8.21
CA ARG A 123 25.53 9.21 -7.38
C ARG A 123 24.82 10.21 -8.26
N LEU A 124 23.68 10.68 -7.79
CA LEU A 124 22.82 11.65 -8.44
C LEU A 124 22.60 12.84 -7.51
N TYR A 125 22.37 14.01 -8.07
CA TYR A 125 22.13 15.23 -7.32
C TYR A 125 20.90 15.94 -7.87
N GLY A 126 20.14 16.59 -7.00
CA GLY A 126 18.98 17.39 -7.40
C GLY A 126 18.46 18.21 -6.23
N GLY A 127 18.28 19.52 -6.43
CA GLY A 127 17.70 20.43 -5.42
C GLY A 127 18.46 20.44 -4.09
N GLY A 128 19.79 20.34 -4.12
CA GLY A 128 20.63 20.27 -2.91
C GLY A 128 20.47 18.99 -2.09
N LYS A 129 19.80 17.95 -2.61
CA LYS A 129 19.64 16.64 -1.98
C LYS A 129 20.46 15.58 -2.70
N ILE A 130 20.77 14.51 -1.97
CA ILE A 130 21.58 13.39 -2.45
C ILE A 130 20.64 12.27 -2.89
N PHE A 131 20.80 11.87 -4.13
CA PHE A 131 20.13 10.73 -4.71
C PHE A 131 21.19 9.74 -5.21
N PHE A 132 20.76 8.53 -5.52
CA PHE A 132 21.59 7.64 -6.30
C PHE A 132 20.73 6.72 -7.14
N CYS A 133 21.25 6.37 -8.31
CA CYS A 133 20.72 5.33 -9.16
C CYS A 133 21.51 4.05 -8.89
N PHE A 134 20.84 2.91 -8.87
CA PHE A 134 21.50 1.62 -8.71
C PHE A 134 20.81 0.49 -9.46
N GLU A 135 21.60 -0.50 -9.86
CA GLU A 135 21.12 -1.78 -10.39
C GLU A 135 21.34 -2.86 -9.33
N VAL A 136 20.33 -3.67 -9.07
CA VAL A 136 20.41 -4.81 -8.13
C VAL A 136 20.67 -6.12 -8.84
N ALA A 137 21.16 -7.11 -8.10
CA ALA A 137 21.26 -8.49 -8.58
C ALA A 137 19.89 -9.08 -8.91
N LYS A 138 19.88 -10.20 -9.65
CA LYS A 138 18.63 -10.95 -9.82
C LYS A 138 18.28 -11.62 -8.48
N PRO A 139 17.04 -11.45 -7.98
CA PRO A 139 16.59 -12.13 -6.78
C PRO A 139 16.75 -13.65 -6.92
N ALA A 140 17.19 -14.29 -5.84
CA ALA A 140 17.24 -15.74 -5.74
C ALA A 140 15.82 -16.33 -5.88
N LYS A 141 15.75 -17.52 -6.49
CA LYS A 141 14.49 -18.30 -6.58
C LYS A 141 14.38 -19.37 -5.51
N ASP A 142 15.49 -19.63 -4.83
CA ASP A 142 15.57 -20.61 -3.75
C ASP A 142 14.88 -20.08 -2.50
N GLU A 143 13.95 -20.85 -1.93
CA GLU A 143 13.19 -20.47 -0.74
C GLU A 143 14.07 -20.39 0.51
N GLY A 144 15.20 -21.10 0.55
CA GLY A 144 16.19 -21.03 1.63
C GLY A 144 17.08 -19.79 1.59
N SER A 145 17.07 -19.02 0.49
CA SER A 145 17.91 -17.84 0.32
C SER A 145 17.26 -16.58 0.86
N ARG A 146 18.06 -15.76 1.55
CA ARG A 146 17.67 -14.39 1.94
C ARG A 146 17.90 -13.36 0.82
N GLU A 147 18.52 -13.75 -0.29
CA GLU A 147 18.80 -12.86 -1.44
C GLU A 147 17.58 -12.68 -2.37
N THR A 148 16.39 -12.55 -1.79
CA THR A 148 15.09 -12.59 -2.50
C THR A 148 14.40 -11.23 -2.57
N TYR A 149 14.95 -10.20 -1.93
CA TYR A 149 14.33 -8.87 -1.87
C TYR A 149 14.28 -8.21 -3.25
N VAL A 150 13.12 -7.63 -3.58
CA VAL A 150 12.90 -6.79 -4.76
C VAL A 150 12.49 -5.40 -4.29
N PRO A 151 13.31 -4.36 -4.52
CA PRO A 151 12.94 -3.01 -4.12
C PRO A 151 11.64 -2.55 -4.78
N SER A 152 10.84 -1.82 -4.01
CA SER A 152 9.59 -1.21 -4.45
C SER A 152 9.60 0.27 -4.11
N GLU A 153 8.87 1.07 -4.90
CA GLU A 153 8.59 2.46 -4.57
C GLU A 153 8.00 2.58 -3.15
N ASP A 154 8.40 3.63 -2.44
CA ASP A 154 8.09 3.93 -1.03
C ASP A 154 8.77 3.01 0.00
N ASP A 155 9.62 2.06 -0.41
CA ASP A 155 10.45 1.33 0.54
C ASP A 155 11.49 2.27 1.18
N ILE A 156 11.56 2.28 2.50
CA ILE A 156 12.73 2.71 3.24
C ILE A 156 13.63 1.49 3.40
N ILE A 157 14.88 1.65 2.99
CA ILE A 157 15.90 0.60 3.02
C ILE A 157 17.13 1.06 3.80
N VAL A 158 17.86 0.09 4.31
CA VAL A 158 19.25 0.27 4.74
C VAL A 158 20.18 -0.11 3.58
N LEU A 159 21.10 0.80 3.28
CA LEU A 159 22.28 0.49 2.48
C LEU A 159 23.44 0.19 3.42
N SER A 160 23.99 -1.02 3.30
CA SER A 160 25.11 -1.48 4.11
C SER A 160 26.20 -2.14 3.27
N SER A 161 27.46 -1.97 3.67
CA SER A 161 28.58 -2.65 3.02
C SER A 161 28.77 -4.10 3.45
N ARG A 162 27.92 -4.59 4.36
CA ARG A 162 27.96 -5.95 4.90
C ARG A 162 26.60 -6.62 4.73
N LYS A 163 26.63 -7.95 4.58
CA LYS A 163 25.41 -8.75 4.62
C LYS A 163 24.74 -8.58 5.99
N PRO A 164 23.40 -8.47 6.06
CA PRO A 164 22.71 -8.36 7.34
C PRO A 164 22.87 -9.65 8.14
N LYS A 165 23.69 -9.59 9.21
CA LYS A 165 23.91 -10.71 10.15
C LYS A 165 23.42 -10.36 11.54
N HIS A 166 23.72 -9.15 12.01
CA HIS A 166 23.32 -8.73 13.34
C HIS A 166 23.02 -7.22 13.38
N VAL A 167 22.12 -6.79 14.28
CA VAL A 167 21.76 -5.37 14.44
C VAL A 167 22.97 -4.48 14.77
N SER A 168 23.97 -5.04 15.46
CA SER A 168 25.21 -4.33 15.78
C SER A 168 26.06 -3.98 14.55
N ASP A 169 25.78 -4.56 13.37
CA ASP A 169 26.39 -4.14 12.11
C ASP A 169 26.02 -2.68 11.75
N LEU A 170 24.89 -2.18 12.27
CA LEU A 170 24.42 -0.80 12.09
C LEU A 170 25.13 0.20 13.03
N THR A 171 25.58 -0.24 14.20
CA THR A 171 26.14 0.65 15.24
C THR A 171 27.65 0.55 15.39
N ARG A 172 28.27 -0.52 14.89
CA ARG A 172 29.71 -0.80 15.10
C ARG A 172 30.66 0.22 14.49
N ASN A 173 30.26 0.89 13.40
CA ASN A 173 31.04 1.95 12.78
C ASN A 173 30.10 3.12 12.50
N ALA A 174 30.46 4.35 12.88
CA ALA A 174 29.66 5.56 12.61
C ALA A 174 29.34 5.83 11.12
N LYS A 175 29.78 4.96 10.20
CA LYS A 175 29.66 5.06 8.74
C LYS A 175 28.89 3.89 8.09
N SER A 176 28.33 2.92 8.84
CA SER A 176 27.97 1.61 8.26
C SER A 176 26.54 1.43 7.75
N TYR A 177 25.61 2.36 8.01
CA TYR A 177 24.26 2.26 7.48
C TYR A 177 23.72 3.62 7.05
N ILE A 178 23.09 3.64 5.87
CA ILE A 178 22.43 4.83 5.34
C ILE A 178 21.01 4.45 5.01
N LEU A 179 20.07 5.27 5.48
CA LEU A 179 18.68 5.15 5.09
C LEU A 179 18.52 5.70 3.69
N ALA A 180 17.82 4.95 2.85
CA ALA A 180 17.42 5.40 1.54
C ALA A 180 15.93 5.15 1.35
N LYS A 181 15.23 6.10 0.74
CA LYS A 181 13.86 5.91 0.27
C LYS A 181 13.93 5.59 -1.21
N ILE A 182 13.34 4.48 -1.64
CA ILE A 182 13.12 4.21 -3.06
C ILE A 182 12.07 5.18 -3.58
N VAL A 183 12.48 6.03 -4.52
CA VAL A 183 11.61 7.06 -5.11
C VAL A 183 11.18 6.72 -6.53
N LYS A 184 11.85 5.76 -7.18
CA LYS A 184 11.47 5.27 -8.51
C LYS A 184 12.06 3.89 -8.80
N GLY A 185 11.37 3.14 -9.66
CA GLY A 185 11.78 1.82 -10.13
C GLY A 185 10.82 0.71 -9.70
N GLY A 186 11.07 -0.48 -10.24
CA GLY A 186 10.22 -1.66 -10.06
C GLY A 186 9.82 -2.26 -11.39
N GLU A 187 9.11 -3.39 -11.37
CA GLU A 187 8.76 -4.12 -12.59
C GLU A 187 7.70 -3.42 -13.46
N ALA A 188 6.92 -2.50 -12.88
CA ALA A 188 5.88 -1.74 -13.57
C ALA A 188 6.34 -0.33 -14.00
N ASP A 189 7.61 0.01 -13.79
CA ASP A 189 8.14 1.32 -14.18
C ASP A 189 8.59 1.27 -15.65
N GLU A 190 7.93 2.05 -16.50
CA GLU A 190 8.24 2.12 -17.94
C GLU A 190 9.40 3.08 -18.26
N ASP A 191 9.71 4.01 -17.35
CA ASP A 191 10.74 5.01 -17.56
C ASP A 191 12.14 4.49 -17.21
N LEU A 192 12.23 3.56 -16.26
CA LEU A 192 13.49 2.97 -15.82
C LEU A 192 13.71 1.54 -16.34
N PRO A 193 14.95 1.18 -16.71
CA PRO A 193 15.25 -0.20 -17.08
C PRO A 193 15.00 -1.19 -15.93
N ALA A 194 14.54 -2.40 -16.26
CA ALA A 194 14.28 -3.44 -15.28
C ALA A 194 15.49 -3.71 -14.34
N GLY A 195 15.24 -3.69 -13.03
CA GLY A 195 16.24 -3.89 -11.98
C GLY A 195 17.05 -2.63 -11.63
N CYS A 196 16.77 -1.49 -12.27
CA CYS A 196 17.32 -0.20 -11.89
C CYS A 196 16.32 0.57 -11.02
N PHE A 197 16.85 1.27 -10.03
CA PHE A 197 16.10 2.03 -9.05
C PHE A 197 16.77 3.37 -8.80
N ILE A 198 15.99 4.35 -8.36
CA ILE A 198 16.47 5.63 -7.86
C ILE A 198 16.01 5.76 -6.42
N ALA A 199 16.93 6.16 -5.55
CA ALA A 199 16.63 6.38 -4.15
C ALA A 199 17.21 7.68 -3.63
N ARG A 200 16.48 8.30 -2.69
CA ARG A 200 16.91 9.47 -1.94
C ARG A 200 17.61 9.02 -0.67
N LEU A 201 18.79 9.55 -0.41
CA LEU A 201 19.61 9.17 0.75
C LEU A 201 19.40 10.13 1.93
N SER A 202 19.53 9.61 3.15
CA SER A 202 19.57 10.44 4.37
C SER A 202 20.88 11.22 4.50
N SER A 203 21.98 10.64 4.03
CA SER A 203 23.33 11.23 4.07
C SER A 203 24.19 10.71 2.92
N ALA A 204 25.42 11.25 2.78
CA ALA A 204 26.32 10.86 1.71
C ALA A 204 26.78 9.40 1.85
N LEU A 205 26.60 8.61 0.79
CA LEU A 205 27.02 7.21 0.73
C LEU A 205 28.55 7.08 0.69
N PRO A 206 29.23 6.49 1.69
CA PRO A 206 30.69 6.41 1.72
C PRO A 206 31.25 5.49 0.64
N VAL A 207 30.46 4.54 0.14
CA VAL A 207 30.87 3.64 -0.93
C VAL A 207 30.95 4.39 -2.26
N GLU A 208 32.10 4.31 -2.91
CA GLU A 208 32.33 4.86 -4.24
C GLU A 208 32.07 3.82 -5.34
N ALA A 209 31.74 4.32 -6.53
CA ALA A 209 31.64 3.50 -7.73
C ALA A 209 32.94 3.55 -8.53
N ASP A 210 33.33 2.44 -9.15
CA ASP A 210 34.35 2.42 -10.19
C ASP A 210 33.91 3.31 -11.38
N PRO A 211 34.72 4.27 -11.84
CA PRO A 211 34.31 5.26 -12.84
C PRO A 211 33.86 4.66 -14.17
N VAL A 212 34.42 3.52 -14.56
CA VAL A 212 34.19 2.89 -15.87
C VAL A 212 33.08 1.87 -15.80
N THR A 213 33.18 0.96 -14.83
CA THR A 213 32.26 -0.17 -14.68
C THR A 213 31.03 0.17 -13.85
N ARG A 214 31.02 1.30 -13.13
CA ARG A 214 29.97 1.72 -12.20
C ARG A 214 29.68 0.70 -11.10
N LYS A 215 30.58 -0.24 -10.87
CA LYS A 215 30.46 -1.22 -9.79
C LYS A 215 30.84 -0.55 -8.46
N PRO A 216 30.16 -0.85 -7.35
CA PRO A 216 30.64 -0.48 -6.03
C PRO A 216 32.08 -0.97 -5.81
N LYS A 217 32.96 -0.12 -5.26
CA LYS A 217 34.34 -0.49 -4.88
C LYS A 217 34.37 -1.46 -3.70
N GLU A 218 33.35 -1.40 -2.85
CA GLU A 218 33.11 -2.31 -1.74
C GLU A 218 31.76 -3.00 -1.92
N PRO A 219 31.54 -4.20 -1.36
CA PRO A 219 30.22 -4.82 -1.37
C PRO A 219 29.16 -3.85 -0.84
N LEU A 220 27.98 -3.87 -1.44
CA LEU A 220 26.86 -3.01 -1.04
C LEU A 220 25.56 -3.82 -1.15
N PHE A 221 24.75 -3.76 -0.11
CA PHE A 221 23.49 -4.49 0.01
C PHE A 221 22.36 -3.54 0.37
N ALA A 222 21.21 -3.75 -0.25
CA ALA A 222 19.96 -3.10 0.12
C ALA A 222 19.12 -4.06 0.97
N VAL A 223 18.70 -3.59 2.15
CA VAL A 223 17.90 -4.35 3.12
C VAL A 223 16.61 -3.56 3.39
N PRO A 224 15.41 -4.13 3.19
CA PRO A 224 14.16 -3.43 3.43
C PRO A 224 13.95 -3.19 4.92
N LEU A 225 13.40 -2.02 5.25
CA LEU A 225 12.90 -1.73 6.59
C LEU A 225 11.37 -1.73 6.63
N VAL A 226 10.78 -0.73 5.97
CA VAL A 226 9.33 -0.48 5.98
C VAL A 226 8.92 0.11 4.63
N ASN A 227 7.71 -0.19 4.16
CA ASN A 227 7.12 0.50 3.02
C ASN A 227 6.18 1.61 3.51
N MET A 228 6.48 2.86 3.15
CA MET A 228 5.78 4.04 3.69
C MET A 228 4.41 4.30 3.06
N LYS A 229 4.00 3.53 2.04
CA LYS A 229 2.76 3.80 1.30
C LYS A 229 1.52 3.82 2.19
N THR A 230 1.38 2.87 3.11
CA THR A 230 0.23 2.82 4.02
C THR A 230 0.25 3.99 5.00
N HIS A 231 1.38 4.20 5.67
CA HIS A 231 1.60 5.31 6.61
C HIS A 231 1.32 6.68 5.98
N ASN A 232 1.87 6.92 4.78
CA ASN A 232 1.67 8.16 4.05
C ASN A 232 0.21 8.38 3.62
N ARG A 233 -0.52 7.31 3.26
CA ARG A 233 -1.95 7.41 2.94
C ARG A 233 -2.76 7.81 4.16
N ILE A 234 -2.50 7.18 5.31
CA ILE A 234 -3.18 7.53 6.57
C ILE A 234 -2.84 8.98 6.95
N TRP A 235 -1.55 9.36 6.90
CA TRP A 235 -1.14 10.74 7.19
C TRP A 235 -1.82 11.75 6.27
N THR A 236 -1.92 11.46 4.98
CA THR A 236 -2.62 12.33 4.02
C THR A 236 -4.09 12.51 4.41
N CYS A 237 -4.78 11.45 4.81
CA CYS A 237 -6.15 11.54 5.30
C CYS A 237 -6.24 12.39 6.59
N LEU A 238 -5.31 12.22 7.54
CA LEU A 238 -5.27 13.01 8.77
C LEU A 238 -5.00 14.49 8.49
N ASP A 239 -4.11 14.79 7.55
CA ASP A 239 -3.74 16.17 7.22
C ASP A 239 -4.85 16.89 6.45
N MET A 240 -5.42 16.22 5.44
CA MET A 240 -6.57 16.73 4.69
C MET A 240 -7.77 16.96 5.61
N GLY A 241 -8.06 16.03 6.52
CA GLY A 241 -9.18 16.14 7.46
C GLY A 241 -9.10 17.33 8.42
N LYS A 242 -7.91 17.89 8.66
CA LYS A 242 -7.75 19.11 9.48
C LYS A 242 -8.26 20.37 8.78
N SER A 243 -8.32 20.38 7.45
CA SER A 243 -8.64 21.57 6.63
C SER A 243 -9.87 21.39 5.74
N HIS A 244 -10.16 20.15 5.34
CA HIS A 244 -11.27 19.80 4.46
C HIS A 244 -12.06 18.65 5.09
N VAL A 245 -13.28 18.96 5.52
CA VAL A 245 -14.17 17.97 6.12
C VAL A 245 -15.37 17.81 5.18
N THR A 246 -15.75 16.57 4.89
CA THR A 246 -16.99 16.27 4.19
C THR A 246 -18.11 16.05 5.20
N ASP A 247 -19.36 16.26 4.78
CA ASP A 247 -20.54 16.13 5.64
C ASP A 247 -20.62 14.78 6.39
N ILE A 248 -20.10 13.70 5.79
CA ILE A 248 -20.07 12.36 6.42
C ILE A 248 -19.07 12.31 7.59
N VAL A 249 -17.92 12.95 7.44
CA VAL A 249 -16.88 12.95 8.48
C VAL A 249 -17.36 13.73 9.70
N ASP A 250 -18.11 14.81 9.48
CA ASP A 250 -18.74 15.57 10.56
C ASP A 250 -19.68 14.73 11.42
N ILE A 251 -20.44 13.82 10.80
CA ILE A 251 -21.31 12.88 11.54
C ILE A 251 -20.49 11.99 12.48
N VAL A 252 -19.28 11.57 12.07
CA VAL A 252 -18.44 10.64 12.85
C VAL A 252 -17.85 11.31 14.09
N TRP A 253 -17.24 12.49 13.95
CA TRP A 253 -16.53 13.11 15.08
C TRP A 253 -17.42 13.97 15.98
N GLN A 254 -18.50 14.57 15.45
CA GLN A 254 -19.38 15.43 16.26
C GLN A 254 -20.16 14.67 17.32
N TYR A 255 -20.20 13.33 17.22
CA TYR A 255 -20.92 12.41 18.11
C TYR A 255 -22.10 13.11 18.78
N LYS A 256 -23.22 13.22 18.07
CA LYS A 256 -24.46 13.65 18.72
C LYS A 256 -25.01 12.39 19.39
N PRO A 257 -24.97 12.27 20.74
CA PRO A 257 -25.85 11.34 21.39
C PRO A 257 -27.25 11.86 21.11
N GLN A 258 -27.84 11.47 19.97
CA GLN A 258 -29.26 11.27 19.96
C GLN A 258 -29.45 10.24 21.07
N GLY A 259 -29.85 10.73 22.26
CA GLY A 259 -30.53 9.89 23.22
C GLY A 259 -31.49 9.11 22.35
N VAL A 260 -31.38 7.78 22.43
CA VAL A 260 -32.27 6.88 21.73
C VAL A 260 -33.66 7.36 22.14
N LYS A 261 -34.25 8.23 21.31
CA LYS A 261 -35.64 8.10 21.03
C LYS A 261 -35.62 6.68 20.52
N GLU A 262 -36.03 5.76 21.39
CA GLU A 262 -37.06 4.85 20.96
C GLU A 262 -38.05 5.77 20.24
N ASP A 263 -37.78 6.03 18.96
CA ASP A 263 -38.81 5.96 17.97
C ASP A 263 -39.34 4.57 18.26
N THR A 264 -40.36 4.58 19.11
CA THR A 264 -41.26 3.50 19.39
C THR A 264 -41.99 3.34 18.06
N LEU A 265 -41.24 2.96 17.02
CA LEU A 265 -41.70 2.10 15.97
C LEU A 265 -41.87 0.77 16.68
N THR A 266 -42.93 0.74 17.51
CA THR A 266 -43.60 -0.47 17.93
C THR A 266 -43.61 -1.38 16.72
N SER A 267 -43.36 -2.68 16.94
CA SER A 267 -43.30 -3.70 15.89
C SER A 267 -44.57 -3.74 15.00
N SER A 268 -45.60 -2.96 15.33
CA SER A 268 -46.83 -2.67 14.60
C SER A 268 -46.80 -1.47 13.63
N GLN A 269 -45.72 -0.67 13.52
CA GLN A 269 -45.60 0.40 12.50
C GLN A 269 -44.71 0.05 11.31
N LEU A 270 -43.87 -0.99 11.40
CA LEU A 270 -43.25 -1.61 10.22
C LEU A 270 -44.30 -2.30 9.30
N SER A 271 -45.52 -2.49 9.79
CA SER A 271 -46.68 -3.01 9.04
C SER A 271 -47.55 -1.93 8.37
N LEU A 272 -47.29 -0.64 8.57
CA LEU A 272 -47.91 0.44 7.80
C LEU A 272 -46.98 0.91 6.68
N SER A 273 -46.74 0.00 5.74
CA SER A 273 -46.97 0.25 4.33
C SER A 273 -47.19 1.73 3.96
N LEU A 274 -46.17 2.34 3.34
CA LEU A 274 -46.48 3.10 2.15
C LEU A 274 -46.96 2.06 1.12
N PRO A 275 -48.23 2.05 0.69
CA PRO A 275 -48.67 1.13 -0.33
C PRO A 275 -48.01 1.57 -1.65
N GLY A 276 -47.07 0.77 -2.17
CA GLY A 276 -46.67 0.86 -3.58
C GLY A 276 -45.30 1.47 -3.95
N GLN A 277 -44.30 1.53 -3.06
CA GLN A 277 -42.92 1.87 -3.45
C GLN A 277 -41.93 0.86 -2.88
N SER A 278 -42.01 -0.34 -3.42
CA SER A 278 -41.43 -1.53 -2.82
C SER A 278 -40.01 -1.85 -3.30
N VAL A 279 -39.20 -2.31 -2.34
CA VAL A 279 -37.97 -3.11 -2.50
C VAL A 279 -38.18 -4.38 -3.38
N HIS A 280 -39.42 -4.67 -3.81
CA HIS A 280 -39.83 -5.76 -4.71
C HIS A 280 -39.15 -5.81 -6.09
N GLY A 281 -38.31 -4.84 -6.44
CA GLY A 281 -37.49 -4.89 -7.67
C GLY A 281 -36.06 -5.40 -7.47
N LEU A 282 -35.63 -5.65 -6.22
CA LEU A 282 -34.23 -5.95 -5.90
C LEU A 282 -33.94 -7.45 -5.74
N GLY A 283 -34.96 -8.31 -5.86
CA GLY A 283 -34.81 -9.77 -5.81
C GLY A 283 -34.23 -10.30 -4.50
N LEU A 284 -34.45 -9.58 -3.38
CA LEU A 284 -33.85 -9.90 -2.08
C LEU A 284 -34.37 -11.22 -1.50
N GLU A 285 -35.57 -11.63 -1.90
CA GLU A 285 -36.20 -12.91 -1.59
C GLU A 285 -35.35 -14.12 -2.02
N ASN A 286 -34.56 -13.98 -3.08
CA ASN A 286 -33.70 -15.05 -3.60
C ASN A 286 -32.50 -15.36 -2.69
N PHE A 287 -32.19 -14.47 -1.75
CA PHE A 287 -31.01 -14.59 -0.89
C PHE A 287 -31.28 -15.34 0.41
N MET A 288 -32.52 -15.74 0.72
CA MET A 288 -32.86 -16.41 1.99
C MET A 288 -32.26 -15.68 3.20
N LEU A 289 -32.49 -14.37 3.29
CA LEU A 289 -32.09 -13.56 4.43
C LEU A 289 -33.08 -13.79 5.58
N ASN A 290 -32.57 -13.80 6.82
CA ASN A 290 -33.46 -13.69 7.98
C ASN A 290 -33.93 -12.24 8.16
N SER A 291 -34.89 -12.01 9.06
CA SER A 291 -35.50 -10.70 9.26
C SER A 291 -34.50 -9.61 9.64
N SER A 292 -33.48 -9.91 10.46
CA SER A 292 -32.49 -8.90 10.86
C SER A 292 -31.54 -8.52 9.72
N GLN A 293 -31.14 -9.49 8.90
CA GLN A 293 -30.33 -9.24 7.71
C GLN A 293 -31.11 -8.46 6.65
N LEU A 294 -32.39 -8.81 6.42
CA LEU A 294 -33.26 -8.11 5.48
C LEU A 294 -33.46 -6.65 5.88
N ASN A 295 -33.75 -6.40 7.17
CA ASN A 295 -33.91 -5.05 7.70
C ASN A 295 -32.62 -4.24 7.54
N ALA A 296 -31.45 -4.83 7.82
CA ALA A 296 -30.17 -4.15 7.67
C ALA A 296 -29.88 -3.76 6.20
N VAL A 297 -30.23 -4.62 5.24
CA VAL A 297 -30.07 -4.30 3.80
C VAL A 297 -31.05 -3.21 3.39
N SER A 298 -32.35 -3.38 3.68
CA SER A 298 -33.40 -2.44 3.28
C SER A 298 -33.16 -1.04 3.85
N ASP A 299 -32.69 -0.94 5.08
CA ASP A 299 -32.36 0.35 5.69
C ASP A 299 -31.20 1.04 4.96
N CYS A 300 -30.22 0.30 4.45
CA CYS A 300 -29.06 0.87 3.75
C CYS A 300 -29.34 1.24 2.28
N VAL A 301 -30.40 0.70 1.65
CA VAL A 301 -30.72 0.96 0.24
C VAL A 301 -31.61 2.20 0.12
N PRO A 302 -31.17 3.27 -0.57
CA PRO A 302 -31.98 4.47 -0.72
C PRO A 302 -33.16 4.21 -1.66
N VAL A 303 -34.37 4.37 -1.15
CA VAL A 303 -35.63 4.21 -1.91
C VAL A 303 -35.88 5.40 -2.85
N THR A 304 -35.30 6.57 -2.58
CA THR A 304 -35.50 7.80 -3.35
C THR A 304 -34.19 8.37 -3.92
N GLY A 305 -34.30 9.27 -4.90
CA GLY A 305 -33.16 9.91 -5.56
C GLY A 305 -32.31 10.82 -4.66
N ASN A 306 -32.82 11.22 -3.49
CA ASN A 306 -32.13 12.13 -2.57
C ASN A 306 -31.27 11.36 -1.57
N PHE A 307 -29.98 11.67 -1.56
CA PHE A 307 -29.04 11.17 -0.56
C PHE A 307 -28.84 12.22 0.53
N SER A 308 -29.17 11.85 1.76
CA SER A 308 -28.65 12.54 2.95
C SER A 308 -27.41 11.78 3.45
N PRO A 309 -26.30 12.46 3.74
CA PRO A 309 -25.15 11.85 4.41
C PRO A 309 -25.59 11.11 5.66
N SER A 310 -25.26 9.83 5.79
CA SER A 310 -25.59 9.02 6.96
C SER A 310 -24.52 7.96 7.21
N VAL A 311 -24.39 7.56 8.47
CA VAL A 311 -23.48 6.50 8.91
C VAL A 311 -24.33 5.41 9.56
N LYS A 312 -24.21 4.18 9.07
CA LYS A 312 -24.96 3.01 9.56
C LYS A 312 -23.98 1.93 10.02
N LEU A 313 -24.22 1.38 11.21
CA LEU A 313 -23.41 0.31 11.78
C LEU A 313 -24.17 -1.01 11.74
N ILE A 314 -23.71 -1.96 10.92
CA ILE A 314 -24.21 -3.34 10.94
C ILE A 314 -23.29 -4.16 11.83
N TRP A 315 -23.80 -4.56 12.99
CA TRP A 315 -23.08 -5.42 13.93
C TRP A 315 -23.66 -6.83 13.96
N GLY A 316 -22.80 -7.84 14.06
CA GLY A 316 -23.22 -9.24 14.11
C GLY A 316 -22.13 -10.15 14.69
N PRO A 317 -22.47 -11.05 15.64
CA PRO A 317 -21.56 -12.07 16.17
C PRO A 317 -20.93 -12.98 15.08
N PRO A 318 -19.89 -13.77 15.41
CA PRO A 318 -19.38 -14.81 14.51
C PRO A 318 -20.51 -15.73 14.02
N GLY A 319 -20.45 -16.16 12.76
CA GLY A 319 -21.46 -17.07 12.16
C GLY A 319 -22.79 -16.43 11.74
N THR A 320 -23.05 -15.15 12.05
CA THR A 320 -24.34 -14.48 11.73
C THR A 320 -24.53 -14.05 10.28
N GLY A 321 -23.64 -14.48 9.37
CA GLY A 321 -23.79 -14.20 7.95
C GLY A 321 -23.48 -12.76 7.51
N LYS A 322 -22.67 -11.99 8.27
CA LYS A 322 -22.25 -10.62 7.89
C LYS A 322 -21.83 -10.47 6.43
N THR A 323 -20.96 -11.36 5.93
CA THR A 323 -20.50 -11.32 4.54
C THR A 323 -21.63 -11.57 3.55
N LYS A 324 -22.61 -12.42 3.89
CA LYS A 324 -23.82 -12.63 3.09
C LYS A 324 -24.65 -11.35 3.02
N THR A 325 -24.91 -10.72 4.18
CA THR A 325 -25.63 -9.44 4.27
C THR A 325 -24.96 -8.34 3.45
N ILE A 326 -23.64 -8.17 3.58
CA ILE A 326 -22.87 -7.17 2.82
C ILE A 326 -22.92 -7.47 1.32
N SER A 327 -22.78 -8.74 0.92
CA SER A 327 -22.86 -9.12 -0.51
C SER A 327 -24.24 -8.81 -1.09
N THR A 328 -25.31 -9.10 -0.35
CA THR A 328 -26.67 -8.79 -0.77
C THR A 328 -26.93 -7.28 -0.82
N LEU A 329 -26.37 -6.50 0.12
CA LEU A 329 -26.42 -5.04 0.06
C LEU A 329 -25.73 -4.48 -1.19
N LEU A 330 -24.51 -4.94 -1.49
CA LEU A 330 -23.79 -4.51 -2.69
C LEU A 330 -24.53 -4.90 -3.97
N TRP A 331 -25.13 -6.08 -4.00
CA TRP A 331 -25.99 -6.52 -5.09
C TRP A 331 -27.20 -5.60 -5.29
N ALA A 332 -27.90 -5.25 -4.21
CA ALA A 332 -29.03 -4.32 -4.23
C ALA A 332 -28.64 -2.92 -4.72
N MET A 333 -27.47 -2.43 -4.28
CA MET A 333 -26.92 -1.16 -4.73
C MET A 333 -26.55 -1.18 -6.22
N LEU A 334 -26.04 -2.29 -6.73
CA LEU A 334 -25.71 -2.51 -8.14
C LEU A 334 -26.96 -2.51 -9.03
N LEU A 335 -28.01 -3.23 -8.61
CA LEU A 335 -29.33 -3.21 -9.28
C LEU A 335 -29.95 -1.81 -9.29
N SER A 336 -29.74 -1.05 -8.21
CA SER A 336 -30.17 0.35 -8.11
C SER A 336 -29.28 1.32 -8.90
N ARG A 337 -28.33 0.83 -9.71
CA ARG A 337 -27.37 1.61 -10.50
C ARG A 337 -26.60 2.65 -9.69
N ARG A 338 -26.30 2.35 -8.42
CA ARG A 338 -25.53 3.23 -7.52
C ARG A 338 -24.04 2.91 -7.61
N ARG A 339 -23.23 3.95 -7.84
CA ARG A 339 -21.77 3.84 -7.72
C ARG A 339 -21.42 3.60 -6.26
N THR A 340 -20.91 2.41 -5.97
CA THR A 340 -20.66 1.95 -4.60
C THR A 340 -19.19 1.56 -4.45
N LEU A 341 -18.52 2.13 -3.45
CA LEU A 341 -17.16 1.74 -3.09
C LEU A 341 -17.21 0.78 -1.91
N ALA A 342 -16.77 -0.46 -2.12
CA ALA A 342 -16.62 -1.45 -1.06
C ALA A 342 -15.14 -1.57 -0.67
N CYS A 343 -14.85 -1.46 0.63
CA CYS A 343 -13.51 -1.57 1.19
C CYS A 343 -13.50 -2.63 2.30
N ALA A 344 -12.37 -3.32 2.45
CA ALA A 344 -12.12 -4.18 3.60
C ALA A 344 -10.64 -4.07 4.04
N PRO A 345 -10.31 -4.38 5.31
CA PRO A 345 -8.94 -4.24 5.81
C PRO A 345 -7.91 -5.19 5.16
N THR A 346 -8.36 -6.32 4.60
CA THR A 346 -7.47 -7.34 4.02
C THR A 346 -7.83 -7.67 2.57
N ASN A 347 -6.83 -8.00 1.75
CA ASN A 347 -7.03 -8.44 0.37
C ASN A 347 -7.96 -9.66 0.30
N THR A 348 -7.83 -10.62 1.23
CA THR A 348 -8.67 -11.82 1.29
C THR A 348 -10.15 -11.46 1.46
N ALA A 349 -10.47 -10.51 2.35
CA ALA A 349 -11.86 -10.07 2.54
C ALA A 349 -12.42 -9.34 1.31
N VAL A 350 -11.60 -8.52 0.64
CA VAL A 350 -11.98 -7.88 -0.63
C VAL A 350 -12.27 -8.92 -1.71
N LEU A 351 -11.40 -9.91 -1.88
CA LEU A 351 -11.56 -10.98 -2.89
C LEU A 351 -12.77 -11.87 -2.61
N GLU A 352 -13.02 -12.19 -1.34
CA GLU A 352 -14.20 -12.96 -0.93
C GLU A 352 -15.50 -12.26 -1.33
N ILE A 353 -15.62 -10.96 -1.05
CA ILE A 353 -16.80 -10.18 -1.44
C ILE A 353 -16.88 -10.06 -2.96
N ALA A 354 -15.77 -9.72 -3.64
CA ALA A 354 -15.74 -9.58 -5.09
C ALA A 354 -16.16 -10.88 -5.80
N SER A 355 -15.66 -12.03 -5.36
CA SER A 355 -16.03 -13.35 -5.90
C SER A 355 -17.51 -13.63 -5.76
N ARG A 356 -18.10 -13.35 -4.58
CA ARG A 356 -19.54 -13.50 -4.36
C ARG A 356 -20.37 -12.64 -5.31
N ILE A 357 -20.01 -11.37 -5.50
CA ILE A 357 -20.75 -10.48 -6.40
C ILE A 357 -20.60 -10.94 -7.86
N VAL A 358 -19.39 -11.31 -8.31
CA VAL A 358 -19.16 -11.83 -9.66
C VAL A 358 -19.98 -13.09 -9.92
N LYS A 359 -20.06 -14.00 -8.93
CA LYS A 359 -20.91 -15.19 -9.00
C LYS A 359 -22.38 -14.83 -9.19
N LEU A 360 -22.90 -13.85 -8.44
CA LEU A 360 -24.28 -13.37 -8.59
C LEU A 360 -24.55 -12.73 -9.96
N VAL A 361 -23.60 -11.98 -10.51
CA VAL A 361 -23.71 -11.43 -11.88
C VAL A 361 -23.77 -12.55 -12.91
N ARG A 362 -22.91 -13.57 -12.79
CA ARG A 362 -22.90 -14.72 -13.70
C ARG A 362 -24.21 -15.52 -13.62
N GLU A 363 -24.70 -15.79 -12.42
CA GLU A 363 -25.96 -16.52 -12.22
C GLU A 363 -27.17 -15.73 -12.73
N SER A 364 -27.21 -14.42 -12.51
CA SER A 364 -28.32 -13.56 -12.96
C SER A 364 -28.30 -13.25 -14.46
N SER A 365 -27.14 -13.33 -15.13
CA SER A 365 -27.03 -13.13 -16.59
C SER A 365 -27.77 -14.18 -17.42
N SER A 366 -28.16 -15.30 -16.81
CA SER A 366 -29.03 -16.31 -17.42
C SER A 366 -30.51 -15.90 -17.46
N SER A 367 -30.88 -14.84 -16.72
CA SER A 367 -32.21 -14.24 -16.72
C SER A 367 -32.21 -12.92 -17.51
N VAL A 368 -33.14 -12.77 -18.45
CA VAL A 368 -33.21 -11.69 -19.46
C VAL A 368 -33.38 -10.27 -18.86
N SER A 369 -33.60 -10.15 -17.55
CA SER A 369 -34.08 -8.92 -16.90
C SER A 369 -33.06 -8.12 -16.07
N CYS A 370 -31.84 -8.63 -15.82
CA CYS A 370 -30.97 -8.05 -14.79
C CYS A 370 -30.14 -6.83 -15.26
N GLY A 371 -29.77 -6.73 -16.55
CA GLY A 371 -29.05 -5.57 -17.12
C GLY A 371 -27.68 -5.23 -16.52
N ILE A 372 -27.22 -5.96 -15.50
CA ILE A 372 -25.91 -5.81 -14.86
C ILE A 372 -24.86 -6.60 -15.65
N LEU A 373 -23.73 -5.97 -15.92
CA LEU A 373 -22.60 -6.58 -16.62
C LEU A 373 -21.39 -6.73 -15.68
N LEU A 374 -20.50 -7.67 -15.99
CA LEU A 374 -19.21 -7.77 -15.27
C LEU A 374 -18.36 -6.50 -15.42
N SER A 375 -18.54 -5.76 -16.52
CA SER A 375 -17.91 -4.45 -16.75
C SER A 375 -18.36 -3.37 -15.76
N ASP A 376 -19.45 -3.59 -15.03
CA ASP A 376 -19.94 -2.66 -14.00
C ASP A 376 -19.17 -2.80 -12.67
N ILE A 377 -18.27 -3.80 -12.56
CA ILE A 377 -17.50 -4.09 -11.35
C ILE A 377 -16.02 -3.87 -11.62
N ILE A 378 -15.38 -3.05 -10.78
CA ILE A 378 -13.94 -2.77 -10.86
C ILE A 378 -13.28 -3.21 -9.56
N LEU A 379 -12.30 -4.12 -9.67
CA LEU A 379 -11.44 -4.52 -8.55
C LEU A 379 -10.15 -3.71 -8.57
N LEU A 380 -9.95 -2.87 -7.55
CA LEU A 380 -8.75 -2.04 -7.42
C LEU A 380 -7.71 -2.71 -6.53
N GLY A 381 -6.53 -3.02 -7.07
CA GLY A 381 -5.40 -3.51 -6.28
C GLY A 381 -4.25 -4.07 -7.11
N ASN A 382 -3.16 -4.43 -6.42
CA ASN A 382 -2.00 -5.03 -7.07
C ASN A 382 -2.23 -6.54 -7.25
N LYS A 383 -2.36 -7.00 -8.50
CA LYS A 383 -2.65 -8.41 -8.85
C LYS A 383 -1.74 -9.42 -8.13
N LYS A 384 -0.43 -9.13 -8.03
CA LYS A 384 0.54 -10.00 -7.34
C LYS A 384 0.31 -10.05 -5.84
N ARG A 385 0.11 -8.89 -5.19
CA ARG A 385 -0.16 -8.81 -3.73
C ARG A 385 -1.52 -9.38 -3.35
N MET A 386 -2.49 -9.37 -4.27
CA MET A 386 -3.79 -10.00 -4.09
C MET A 386 -3.76 -11.49 -4.42
N LYS A 387 -2.65 -12.03 -4.95
CA LYS A 387 -2.51 -13.45 -5.32
C LYS A 387 -3.61 -13.95 -6.28
N ILE A 388 -4.06 -13.08 -7.20
CA ILE A 388 -5.02 -13.47 -8.24
C ILE A 388 -4.23 -14.15 -9.37
N ASP A 389 -4.28 -15.47 -9.40
CA ASP A 389 -3.69 -16.28 -10.47
C ASP A 389 -4.65 -16.42 -11.67
N LYS A 390 -4.25 -17.18 -12.69
CA LYS A 390 -5.06 -17.41 -13.89
C LYS A 390 -6.29 -18.30 -13.66
N ASN A 391 -6.36 -18.97 -12.51
CA ASN A 391 -7.41 -19.93 -12.20
C ASN A 391 -8.43 -19.37 -11.20
N HIS A 392 -8.17 -18.19 -10.64
CA HIS A 392 -9.11 -17.51 -9.76
C HIS A 392 -10.34 -17.03 -10.54
N ASP A 393 -11.53 -17.11 -9.94
CA ASP A 393 -12.80 -16.64 -10.55
C ASP A 393 -12.82 -15.17 -10.97
N LEU A 394 -11.80 -14.40 -10.56
CA LEU A 394 -11.63 -12.96 -10.76
C LEU A 394 -10.45 -12.65 -11.71
N SER A 395 -9.88 -13.66 -12.39
CA SER A 395 -8.61 -13.56 -13.14
C SER A 395 -8.63 -12.65 -14.35
#